data_AF-A0A497GJ43-F1
#
_entry.id   AF-A0A497GJ43-F1
#
_cell.length_a   1.000
_cell.length_b   1.000
_cell.length_c   1.000
_cell.angle_alpha   90.00
_cell.angle_beta   90.00
_cell.angle_gamma   90.00
#
_symmetry.space_group_name_H-M   'P 1'
#
loop_
_entity.id
_entity.type
_entity.pdbx_description
1 polymer ?
#
loop_
_entity_poly.entity_id
_entity_poly.type
_entity_poly.pdbx_seq_one_letter_code
_entity_poly.pdbx_strand_id
1 'polypeptide(L)'
;MTPQRMRSVYIINELGSSFDDINQEVKKALQEIVKEIGYAIEEVIKIVRSGNLEMIIEVIEQVSKEVLKNARANIESLPKELSARSKELRRAYEIWKIKDIKALFNELSRLFYIIYLANGDKVAYYISVHMYAMELALHKEASESAPLYVLASLAIIANNPERSREALALLGYGLKEVLPLKFYPQEPPWENPDKWSALFRLCYSHDIAKKVRTELFVAWGIYDALKNLEEGELSESGETVSAT
;
A
#
# COMPACT_ATOMS: atom_id res chain seq x y z
N MET A 1 -32.15 20.61 1.28
CA MET A 1 -30.95 19.85 1.69
C MET A 1 -30.52 18.94 0.54
N THR A 2 -29.72 19.42 -0.40
CA THR A 2 -29.45 18.72 -1.69
C THR A 2 -28.22 19.17 -2.53
N PRO A 3 -27.40 20.19 -2.18
CA PRO A 3 -26.19 20.50 -2.98
C PRO A 3 -24.96 19.66 -2.63
N GLN A 4 -24.77 19.30 -1.35
CA GLN A 4 -23.54 18.65 -0.86
C GLN A 4 -23.39 17.20 -1.33
N ARG A 5 -24.47 16.40 -1.28
CA ARG A 5 -24.47 15.00 -1.76
C ARG A 5 -24.21 14.89 -3.27
N MET A 6 -24.74 15.83 -4.06
CA MET A 6 -24.49 15.88 -5.51
C MET A 6 -23.03 16.20 -5.83
N ARG A 7 -22.38 17.03 -5.02
CA ARG A 7 -20.95 17.36 -5.14
C ARG A 7 -20.07 16.17 -4.81
N SER A 8 -20.39 15.40 -3.77
CA SER A 8 -19.65 14.18 -3.41
C SER A 8 -19.77 13.09 -4.47
N VAL A 9 -20.97 12.85 -5.02
CA VAL A 9 -21.17 11.85 -6.09
C VAL A 9 -20.51 12.28 -7.40
N TYR A 10 -20.55 13.58 -7.73
CA TYR A 10 -19.83 14.11 -8.89
C TYR A 10 -18.31 13.98 -8.72
N ILE A 11 -17.76 14.34 -7.55
CA ILE A 11 -16.34 14.14 -7.25
C ILE A 11 -15.98 12.65 -7.29
N ILE A 12 -16.81 11.75 -6.76
CA ILE A 12 -16.57 10.30 -6.82
C ILE A 12 -16.64 9.77 -8.26
N ASN A 13 -17.54 10.27 -9.11
CA ASN A 13 -17.64 9.85 -10.52
C ASN A 13 -16.53 10.43 -11.39
N GLU A 14 -16.17 11.69 -11.19
CA GLU A 14 -15.07 12.36 -11.89
C GLU A 14 -13.72 11.74 -11.47
N LEU A 15 -13.54 11.51 -10.17
CA LEU A 15 -12.45 10.68 -9.66
C LEU A 15 -12.54 9.27 -10.24
N GLY A 16 -13.73 8.66 -10.35
CA GLY A 16 -13.97 7.35 -10.95
C GLY A 16 -13.40 7.21 -12.36
N SER A 17 -13.71 8.15 -13.26
CA SER A 17 -13.13 8.18 -14.61
C SER A 17 -11.64 8.53 -14.61
N SER A 18 -11.19 9.46 -13.75
CA SER A 18 -9.77 9.76 -13.60
C SER A 18 -9.00 8.62 -12.92
N PHE A 19 -9.65 7.70 -12.20
CA PHE A 19 -9.02 6.64 -11.43
C PHE A 19 -8.52 5.52 -12.32
N ASP A 20 -9.26 5.15 -13.36
CA ASP A 20 -8.78 4.17 -14.35
C ASP A 20 -7.55 4.71 -15.08
N ASP A 21 -7.56 5.98 -15.46
CA ASP A 21 -6.43 6.67 -16.08
C ASP A 21 -5.23 6.76 -15.12
N ILE A 22 -5.45 7.13 -13.85
CA ILE A 22 -4.43 7.13 -12.79
C ILE A 22 -3.83 5.72 -12.64
N ASN A 23 -4.66 4.68 -12.58
CA ASN A 23 -4.21 3.31 -12.38
C ASN A 23 -3.32 2.84 -13.53
N GLN A 24 -3.68 3.13 -14.79
CA GLN A 24 -2.86 2.77 -15.94
C GLN A 24 -1.55 3.56 -16.01
N GLU A 25 -1.59 4.87 -15.79
CA GLU A 25 -0.38 5.71 -15.80
C GLU A 25 0.61 5.30 -14.70
N VAL A 26 0.11 5.03 -13.49
CA VAL A 26 0.93 4.58 -12.35
C VAL A 26 1.49 3.19 -12.61
N LYS A 27 0.69 2.25 -13.11
CA LYS A 27 1.17 0.92 -13.47
C LYS A 27 2.27 0.98 -14.51
N LYS A 28 2.13 1.82 -15.53
CA LYS A 28 3.15 2.03 -16.56
C LYS A 28 4.43 2.64 -15.98
N ALA A 29 4.31 3.68 -15.15
CA ALA A 29 5.46 4.29 -14.50
C ALA A 29 6.19 3.29 -13.59
N LEU A 30 5.46 2.49 -12.80
CA LEU A 30 6.05 1.43 -11.97
C LEU A 30 6.75 0.37 -12.81
N GLN A 31 6.18 -0.03 -13.96
CA GLN A 31 6.82 -0.97 -14.87
C GLN A 31 8.10 -0.40 -15.49
N GLU A 32 8.12 0.89 -15.85
CA GLU A 32 9.29 1.57 -16.38
C GLU A 32 10.38 1.68 -15.31
N ILE A 33 10.02 2.04 -14.07
CA ILE A 33 10.94 2.07 -12.94
C ILE A 33 11.51 0.68 -12.64
N VAL A 34 10.68 -0.37 -12.59
CA VAL A 34 11.16 -1.76 -12.43
C VAL A 34 12.13 -2.15 -13.55
N LYS A 35 11.90 -1.71 -14.80
CA LYS A 35 12.82 -1.94 -15.91
C LYS A 35 14.14 -1.18 -15.75
N GLU A 36 14.09 0.09 -15.32
CA GLU A 36 15.27 0.94 -15.11
C GLU A 36 16.13 0.43 -13.95
N ILE A 37 15.49 0.03 -12.85
CA ILE A 37 16.12 -0.67 -11.71
C ILE A 37 16.75 -1.99 -12.17
N GLY A 38 16.15 -2.63 -13.19
CA GLY A 38 16.57 -3.90 -13.73
C GLY A 38 18.00 -3.96 -14.26
N TYR A 39 18.65 -2.82 -14.50
CA TYR A 39 20.07 -2.78 -14.86
C TYR A 39 21.03 -3.03 -13.67
N ALA A 40 20.63 -2.71 -12.44
CA ALA A 40 21.44 -3.01 -11.24
C ALA A 40 21.12 -4.38 -10.63
N ILE A 41 20.03 -5.01 -11.10
CA ILE A 41 19.42 -6.19 -10.49
C ILE A 41 19.12 -7.26 -11.57
N GLU A 42 19.82 -7.23 -12.70
CA GLU A 42 19.51 -8.10 -13.84
C GLU A 42 19.55 -9.60 -13.46
N GLU A 43 20.43 -9.97 -12.52
CA GLU A 43 20.47 -11.31 -11.92
C GLU A 43 19.22 -11.62 -11.08
N VAL A 44 18.77 -10.74 -10.17
CA VAL A 44 17.51 -10.99 -9.43
C VAL A 44 16.31 -10.92 -10.37
N ILE A 45 16.29 -10.14 -11.45
CA ILE A 45 15.17 -10.17 -12.41
C ILE A 45 15.15 -11.48 -13.18
N LYS A 46 16.30 -11.98 -13.63
CA LYS A 46 16.41 -13.33 -14.23
C LYS A 46 15.91 -14.37 -13.25
N ILE A 47 16.34 -14.28 -12.00
CA ILE A 47 15.98 -15.21 -10.92
C ILE A 47 14.52 -15.05 -10.49
N VAL A 48 13.93 -13.86 -10.49
CA VAL A 48 12.49 -13.65 -10.24
C VAL A 48 11.66 -14.30 -11.33
N ARG A 49 12.12 -14.21 -12.59
CA ARG A 49 11.43 -14.80 -13.74
C ARG A 49 11.49 -16.33 -13.76
N SER A 50 12.59 -16.93 -13.33
CA SER A 50 12.81 -18.38 -13.42
C SER A 50 12.82 -19.12 -12.07
N GLY A 51 12.88 -18.41 -10.96
CA GLY A 51 13.21 -18.91 -9.63
C GLY A 51 12.06 -18.83 -8.63
N ASN A 52 12.18 -19.69 -7.63
CA ASN A 52 11.29 -19.73 -6.47
C ASN A 52 11.65 -18.61 -5.46
N LEU A 53 10.84 -18.47 -4.41
CA LEU A 53 11.01 -17.42 -3.42
C LEU A 53 12.35 -17.51 -2.66
N GLU A 54 12.86 -18.72 -2.43
CA GLU A 54 14.14 -18.99 -1.77
C GLU A 54 15.31 -18.38 -2.55
N MET A 55 15.42 -18.71 -3.83
CA MET A 55 16.51 -18.22 -4.69
C MET A 55 16.49 -16.69 -4.83
N ILE A 56 15.30 -16.08 -4.85
CA ILE A 56 15.17 -14.60 -4.89
C ILE A 56 15.78 -13.97 -3.64
N ILE A 57 15.52 -14.54 -2.47
CA ILE A 57 16.01 -14.05 -1.18
C ILE A 57 17.52 -14.21 -1.08
N GLU A 58 18.05 -15.39 -1.41
CA GLU A 58 19.49 -15.66 -1.39
C GLU A 58 20.28 -14.64 -2.21
N VAL A 59 19.77 -14.26 -3.38
CA VAL A 59 20.45 -13.29 -4.25
C VAL A 59 20.39 -11.89 -3.67
N ILE A 60 19.23 -11.48 -3.14
CA ILE A 60 19.08 -10.17 -2.47
C ILE A 60 20.06 -10.06 -1.29
N GLU A 61 20.27 -11.13 -0.54
CA GLU A 61 21.19 -11.15 0.60
C GLU A 61 22.67 -11.08 0.19
N GLN A 62 23.00 -11.41 -1.07
CA GLN A 62 24.38 -11.45 -1.59
C GLN A 62 24.77 -10.22 -2.43
N VAL A 63 23.85 -9.28 -2.69
CA VAL A 63 24.16 -8.12 -3.54
C VAL A 63 25.16 -7.15 -2.92
N SER A 64 25.84 -6.37 -3.79
CA SER A 64 26.77 -5.34 -3.34
C SER A 64 26.05 -4.10 -2.75
N LYS A 65 26.74 -3.36 -1.88
CA LYS A 65 26.24 -2.10 -1.31
C LYS A 65 25.85 -1.05 -2.34
N GLU A 66 26.51 -1.02 -3.49
CA GLU A 66 26.18 -0.08 -4.56
C GLU A 66 24.80 -0.40 -5.15
N VAL A 67 24.47 -1.69 -5.32
CA VAL A 67 23.14 -2.14 -5.76
C VAL A 67 22.07 -1.74 -4.74
N LEU A 68 22.35 -1.91 -3.45
CA LEU A 68 21.45 -1.48 -2.36
C LEU A 68 21.18 0.02 -2.38
N LYS A 69 22.23 0.82 -2.56
CA LYS A 69 22.13 2.28 -2.66
C LYS A 69 21.30 2.70 -3.87
N ASN A 70 21.52 2.07 -5.02
CA ASN A 70 20.76 2.35 -6.24
C ASN A 70 19.28 1.96 -6.08
N ALA A 71 18.99 0.81 -5.48
CA ALA A 71 17.63 0.40 -5.14
C ALA A 71 16.91 1.44 -4.28
N ARG A 72 17.58 1.93 -3.23
CA ARG A 72 17.06 3.01 -2.38
C ARG A 72 16.80 4.29 -3.17
N ALA A 73 17.77 4.74 -3.96
CA ALA A 73 17.64 5.96 -4.76
C ALA A 73 16.47 5.90 -5.75
N ASN A 74 16.23 4.72 -6.34
CA ASN A 74 15.11 4.50 -7.25
C ASN A 74 13.74 4.52 -6.53
N ILE A 75 13.66 3.99 -5.31
CA ILE A 75 12.46 4.20 -4.48
C ILE A 75 12.30 5.69 -4.17
N GLU A 76 13.37 6.40 -3.83
CA GLU A 76 13.32 7.82 -3.48
C GLU A 76 13.00 8.74 -4.67
N SER A 77 13.23 8.33 -5.92
CA SER A 77 12.84 9.11 -7.11
C SER A 77 11.36 8.91 -7.49
N LEU A 78 10.79 7.77 -7.10
CA LEU A 78 9.50 7.27 -7.59
C LEU A 78 8.35 8.27 -7.45
N PRO A 79 8.13 8.97 -6.32
CA PRO A 79 7.03 9.91 -6.22
C PRO A 79 7.18 11.09 -7.20
N LYS A 80 8.41 11.60 -7.39
CA LYS A 80 8.67 12.68 -8.35
C LYS A 80 8.39 12.22 -9.77
N GLU A 81 8.78 11.00 -10.11
CA GLU A 81 8.51 10.41 -11.42
C GLU A 81 7.02 10.18 -11.65
N LEU A 82 6.30 9.65 -10.65
CA LEU A 82 4.84 9.50 -10.70
C LEU A 82 4.14 10.84 -10.92
N SER A 83 4.56 11.90 -10.20
CA SER A 83 4.03 13.24 -10.39
C SER A 83 4.32 13.78 -11.80
N ALA A 84 5.55 13.58 -12.31
CA ALA A 84 5.92 14.07 -13.63
C ALA A 84 5.19 13.34 -14.77
N ARG A 85 5.01 12.02 -14.63
CA ARG A 85 4.43 11.15 -15.65
C ARG A 85 2.91 11.10 -15.59
N SER A 86 2.28 11.33 -14.42
CA SER A 86 0.82 11.30 -14.31
C SER A 86 0.18 12.69 -14.30
N LYS A 87 -0.62 12.98 -15.32
CA LYS A 87 -1.36 14.25 -15.42
C LYS A 87 -2.48 14.31 -14.38
N GLU A 88 -3.17 13.20 -14.17
CA GLU A 88 -4.28 13.11 -13.23
C GLU A 88 -3.80 13.17 -11.77
N LEU A 89 -2.71 12.48 -11.42
CA LEU A 89 -2.18 12.62 -10.06
C LEU A 89 -1.73 14.05 -9.77
N ARG A 90 -1.18 14.79 -10.75
CA ARG A 90 -0.83 16.22 -10.56
C ARG A 90 -2.03 17.09 -10.17
N ARG A 91 -3.25 16.71 -10.55
CA ARG A 91 -4.47 17.42 -10.13
C ARG A 91 -4.76 17.26 -8.64
N ALA A 92 -4.27 16.20 -8.00
CA ALA A 92 -4.23 16.07 -6.55
C ALA A 92 -3.11 16.93 -5.94
N TYR A 93 -3.15 18.25 -6.22
CA TYR A 93 -2.07 19.21 -5.99
C TYR A 93 -1.57 19.26 -4.53
N GLU A 94 -2.45 18.98 -3.56
CA GLU A 94 -2.10 19.02 -2.14
C GLU A 94 -1.16 17.89 -1.71
N ILE A 95 -1.27 16.69 -2.30
CA ILE A 95 -0.40 15.55 -1.96
C ILE A 95 1.05 15.85 -2.35
N TRP A 96 1.26 16.52 -3.48
CA TRP A 96 2.60 16.82 -4.00
C TRP A 96 3.33 17.95 -3.27
N LYS A 97 2.69 18.63 -2.32
CA LYS A 97 3.35 19.61 -1.45
C LYS A 97 4.13 18.94 -0.31
N ILE A 98 3.91 17.64 -0.08
CA ILE A 98 4.59 16.88 0.96
C ILE A 98 6.07 16.73 0.58
N LYS A 99 6.95 17.32 1.40
CA LYS A 99 8.40 17.31 1.18
C LYS A 99 9.08 16.06 1.71
N ASP A 100 8.54 15.46 2.78
CA ASP A 100 9.05 14.22 3.34
C ASP A 100 8.58 13.04 2.49
N ILE A 101 9.54 12.28 1.97
CA ILE A 101 9.22 11.22 1.01
C ILE A 101 8.44 10.06 1.62
N LYS A 102 8.67 9.75 2.89
CA LYS A 102 7.94 8.68 3.59
C LYS A 102 6.50 9.09 3.82
N ALA A 103 6.27 10.33 4.26
CA ALA A 103 4.92 10.89 4.37
C ALA A 103 4.20 10.92 3.02
N LEU A 104 4.91 11.21 1.92
CA LEU A 104 4.33 11.17 0.59
C LEU A 104 3.92 9.74 0.18
N PHE A 105 4.76 8.74 0.46
CA PHE A 105 4.39 7.33 0.26
C PHE A 105 3.19 6.90 1.09
N ASN A 106 3.10 7.35 2.34
CA ASN A 106 1.96 7.08 3.20
C ASN A 106 0.65 7.64 2.61
N GLU A 107 0.66 8.90 2.17
CA GLU A 107 -0.50 9.54 1.55
C GLU A 107 -0.88 8.91 0.21
N LEU A 108 0.09 8.54 -0.62
CA LEU A 108 -0.17 7.76 -1.83
C LEU A 108 -0.78 6.40 -1.50
N SER A 109 -0.27 5.70 -0.48
CA SER A 109 -0.86 4.43 -0.02
C SER A 109 -2.33 4.61 0.35
N ARG A 110 -2.66 5.63 1.13
CA ARG A 110 -4.03 5.94 1.53
C ARG A 110 -4.93 6.26 0.33
N LEU A 111 -4.45 7.11 -0.59
CA LEU A 111 -5.18 7.46 -1.82
C LEU A 111 -5.54 6.20 -2.62
N PHE A 112 -4.58 5.34 -2.92
CA PHE A 112 -4.85 4.12 -3.68
C PHE A 112 -5.75 3.13 -2.94
N TYR A 113 -5.74 3.12 -1.60
CA TYR A 113 -6.69 2.31 -0.85
C TYR A 113 -8.13 2.86 -0.96
N ILE A 114 -8.30 4.19 -0.97
CA ILE A 114 -9.61 4.82 -1.22
C ILE A 114 -10.12 4.46 -2.62
N ILE A 115 -9.24 4.47 -3.63
CA ILE A 115 -9.55 4.05 -5.01
C ILE A 115 -10.04 2.60 -5.03
N TYR A 116 -9.31 1.71 -4.35
CA TYR A 116 -9.72 0.32 -4.21
C TYR A 116 -11.10 0.18 -3.56
N LEU A 117 -11.39 0.90 -2.48
CA LEU A 117 -12.69 0.85 -1.82
C LEU A 117 -13.83 1.37 -2.72
N ALA A 118 -13.57 2.37 -3.55
CA ALA A 118 -14.57 2.95 -4.44
C ALA A 118 -14.96 2.00 -5.59
N ASN A 119 -13.97 1.34 -6.21
CA ASN A 119 -14.16 0.63 -7.48
C ASN A 119 -13.94 -0.88 -7.41
N GLY A 120 -13.40 -1.41 -6.30
CA GLY A 120 -13.04 -2.82 -6.16
C GLY A 120 -11.80 -3.24 -6.95
N ASP A 121 -11.04 -2.28 -7.52
CA ASP A 121 -9.86 -2.58 -8.35
C ASP A 121 -8.70 -3.11 -7.50
N LYS A 122 -8.40 -4.42 -7.66
CA LYS A 122 -7.30 -5.10 -6.97
C LYS A 122 -5.93 -4.52 -7.33
N VAL A 123 -5.76 -3.92 -8.50
CA VAL A 123 -4.51 -3.26 -8.90
C VAL A 123 -4.26 -2.06 -7.99
N ALA A 124 -5.27 -1.22 -7.74
CA ALA A 124 -5.17 -0.10 -6.80
C ALA A 124 -4.83 -0.57 -5.38
N TYR A 125 -5.42 -1.68 -4.92
CA TYR A 125 -5.04 -2.30 -3.65
C TYR A 125 -3.56 -2.68 -3.63
N TYR A 126 -3.05 -3.37 -4.65
CA TYR A 126 -1.64 -3.74 -4.69
C TYR A 126 -0.71 -2.53 -4.76
N ILE A 127 -1.05 -1.49 -5.51
CA ILE A 127 -0.28 -0.25 -5.54
C ILE A 127 -0.25 0.37 -4.13
N SER A 128 -1.40 0.47 -3.46
CA SER A 128 -1.49 0.97 -2.09
C SER A 128 -0.56 0.22 -1.13
N VAL A 129 -0.59 -1.12 -1.20
CA VAL A 129 0.26 -2.00 -0.39
C VAL A 129 1.75 -1.77 -0.68
N HIS A 130 2.14 -1.55 -1.94
CA HIS A 130 3.54 -1.29 -2.28
C HIS A 130 4.00 0.13 -1.91
N MET A 131 3.11 1.13 -1.95
CA MET A 131 3.45 2.47 -1.42
C MET A 131 3.73 2.40 0.08
N TYR A 132 2.95 1.63 0.84
CA TYR A 132 3.24 1.34 2.25
C TYR A 132 4.58 0.60 2.42
N ALA A 133 4.87 -0.38 1.57
CA ALA A 133 6.15 -1.09 1.60
C ALA A 133 7.35 -0.17 1.34
N MET A 134 7.23 0.77 0.40
CA MET A 134 8.26 1.77 0.10
C MET A 134 8.48 2.74 1.26
N GLU A 135 7.41 3.19 1.92
CA GLU A 135 7.52 3.98 3.15
C GLU A 135 8.38 3.24 4.20
N LEU A 136 8.03 1.98 4.46
CA LEU A 136 8.72 1.13 5.43
C LEU A 136 10.19 0.88 5.04
N ALA A 137 10.46 0.62 3.76
CA ALA A 137 11.81 0.36 3.27
C ALA A 137 12.77 1.55 3.43
N LEU A 138 12.23 2.78 3.51
CA LEU A 138 13.00 3.99 3.76
C LEU A 138 13.14 4.33 5.25
N HIS A 139 12.55 3.53 6.14
CA HIS A 139 12.68 3.70 7.58
C HIS A 139 14.13 3.49 8.02
N LYS A 140 14.56 4.23 9.06
CA LYS A 140 15.95 4.22 9.56
C LYS A 140 16.37 2.87 10.17
N GLU A 141 15.39 2.10 10.65
CA GLU A 141 15.58 0.78 11.26
C GLU A 141 15.38 -0.36 10.26
N ALA A 142 15.08 -0.06 8.99
CA ALA A 142 14.99 -1.08 7.96
C ALA A 142 16.39 -1.56 7.56
N SER A 143 16.53 -2.87 7.33
CA SER A 143 17.69 -3.45 6.68
C SER A 143 18.09 -2.68 5.43
N GLU A 144 19.41 -2.59 5.16
CA GLU A 144 19.94 -1.99 3.93
C GLU A 144 19.36 -2.66 2.66
N SER A 145 18.95 -3.92 2.76
CA SER A 145 18.33 -4.72 1.70
C SER A 145 16.83 -4.49 1.49
N ALA A 146 16.15 -3.79 2.41
CA ALA A 146 14.70 -3.57 2.35
C ALA A 146 14.19 -3.00 1.02
N PRO A 147 14.85 -1.99 0.39
CA PRO A 147 14.46 -1.51 -0.93
C PRO A 147 14.43 -2.62 -1.99
N LEU A 148 15.38 -3.56 -1.99
CA LEU A 148 15.41 -4.64 -2.97
C LEU A 148 14.23 -5.59 -2.82
N TYR A 149 13.84 -5.92 -1.59
CA TYR A 149 12.66 -6.74 -1.33
C TYR A 149 11.39 -6.10 -1.89
N VAL A 150 11.24 -4.78 -1.74
CA VAL A 150 10.11 -4.03 -2.31
C VAL A 150 10.11 -4.08 -3.83
N LEU A 151 11.27 -3.87 -4.45
CA LEU A 151 11.41 -3.85 -5.90
C LEU A 151 11.24 -5.24 -6.52
N ALA A 152 11.76 -6.28 -5.86
CA ALA A 152 11.56 -7.66 -6.27
C ALA A 152 10.08 -8.08 -6.14
N SER A 153 9.39 -7.66 -5.07
CA SER A 153 7.93 -7.87 -4.93
C SER A 153 7.15 -7.22 -6.08
N LEU A 154 7.48 -5.96 -6.42
CA LEU A 154 6.88 -5.28 -7.57
C LEU A 154 7.17 -6.00 -8.88
N ALA A 155 8.40 -6.47 -9.08
CA ALA A 155 8.76 -7.23 -10.26
C ALA A 155 7.97 -8.55 -10.36
N ILE A 156 7.76 -9.26 -9.26
CA ILE A 156 6.91 -10.47 -9.24
C ILE A 156 5.49 -10.12 -9.70
N ILE A 157 4.86 -9.11 -9.10
CA ILE A 157 3.48 -8.70 -9.45
C ILE A 157 3.39 -8.22 -10.91
N ALA A 158 4.36 -7.42 -11.36
CA ALA A 158 4.34 -6.84 -12.71
C ALA A 158 4.48 -7.91 -13.81
N ASN A 159 5.23 -8.98 -13.54
CA ASN A 159 5.45 -10.07 -14.49
C ASN A 159 4.40 -11.19 -14.36
N ASN A 160 3.97 -11.52 -13.14
CA ASN A 160 3.01 -12.59 -12.86
C ASN A 160 2.14 -12.25 -11.62
N PRO A 161 1.00 -11.55 -11.81
CA PRO A 161 0.10 -11.18 -10.72
C PRO A 161 -0.41 -12.34 -9.86
N GLU A 162 -0.47 -13.56 -10.41
CA GLU A 162 -0.89 -14.76 -9.68
C GLU A 162 0.10 -15.14 -8.56
N ARG A 163 1.37 -14.71 -8.68
CA ARG A 163 2.39 -14.84 -7.62
C ARG A 163 2.30 -13.76 -6.55
N SER A 164 1.17 -13.06 -6.44
CA SER A 164 0.95 -12.02 -5.43
C SER A 164 1.19 -12.49 -4.00
N ARG A 165 0.86 -13.74 -3.69
CA ARG A 165 1.18 -14.34 -2.40
C ARG A 165 2.68 -14.29 -2.09
N GLU A 166 3.52 -14.70 -3.03
CA GLU A 166 4.98 -14.72 -2.86
C GLU A 166 5.57 -13.32 -2.81
N ALA A 167 5.05 -12.40 -3.63
CA ALA A 167 5.42 -11.00 -3.58
C ALA A 167 5.17 -10.40 -2.18
N LEU A 168 3.98 -10.61 -1.61
CA LEU A 168 3.66 -10.14 -0.27
C LEU A 168 4.44 -10.85 0.84
N ALA A 169 4.74 -12.14 0.67
CA ALA A 169 5.61 -12.87 1.60
C ALA A 169 7.02 -12.27 1.62
N LEU A 170 7.54 -11.89 0.45
CA LEU A 170 8.83 -11.22 0.29
C LEU A 170 8.85 -9.87 1.02
N LEU A 171 7.78 -9.08 0.92
CA LEU A 171 7.64 -7.84 1.69
C LEU A 171 7.61 -8.10 3.20
N GLY A 172 6.83 -9.08 3.65
CA GLY A 172 6.74 -9.46 5.06
C GLY A 172 8.09 -9.84 5.65
N TYR A 173 8.89 -10.62 4.91
CA TYR A 173 10.23 -11.04 5.32
C TYR A 173 11.23 -9.89 5.26
N GLY A 174 11.31 -9.19 4.13
CA GLY A 174 12.28 -8.13 3.87
C GLY A 174 12.09 -6.88 4.73
N LEU A 175 10.88 -6.65 5.23
CA LEU A 175 10.53 -5.50 6.07
C LEU A 175 10.30 -5.86 7.53
N LYS A 176 10.57 -7.11 7.94
CA LYS A 176 10.23 -7.63 9.28
C LYS A 176 10.67 -6.73 10.43
N GLU A 177 11.83 -6.08 10.32
CA GLU A 177 12.42 -5.21 11.34
C GLU A 177 11.60 -3.95 11.62
N VAL A 178 10.83 -3.49 10.64
CA VAL A 178 10.06 -2.24 10.68
C VAL A 178 8.55 -2.46 10.66
N LEU A 179 8.10 -3.72 10.69
CA LEU A 179 6.67 -4.01 10.80
C LEU A 179 6.13 -3.61 12.17
N PRO A 180 4.94 -2.99 12.24
CA PRO A 180 4.31 -2.59 13.49
C PRO A 180 3.94 -3.79 14.37
N LEU A 181 3.60 -4.92 13.75
CA LEU A 181 3.18 -6.13 14.44
C LEU A 181 4.31 -7.17 14.43
N LYS A 182 4.79 -7.52 15.63
CA LYS A 182 5.98 -8.37 15.82
C LYS A 182 5.64 -9.84 16.10
N PHE A 183 4.81 -10.44 15.26
CA PHE A 183 4.51 -11.88 15.29
C PHE A 183 5.10 -12.59 14.08
N TYR A 184 6.43 -12.71 14.06
CA TYR A 184 7.14 -13.30 12.93
C TYR A 184 6.89 -14.81 12.84
N PRO A 185 6.54 -15.35 11.66
CA PRO A 185 6.52 -16.78 11.42
C PRO A 185 7.88 -17.41 11.75
N GLN A 186 7.87 -18.64 12.25
CA GLN A 186 9.09 -19.38 12.56
C GLN A 186 9.70 -19.99 11.29
N GLU A 187 8.84 -20.40 10.36
CA GLU A 187 9.26 -20.95 9.07
C GLU A 187 9.73 -19.84 8.13
N PRO A 188 10.70 -20.11 7.25
CA PRO A 188 11.11 -19.16 6.23
C PRO A 188 9.99 -18.91 5.21
N PRO A 189 10.03 -17.77 4.49
CA PRO A 189 8.95 -17.37 3.60
C PRO A 189 8.73 -18.30 2.40
N TRP A 190 9.74 -19.05 1.95
CA TRP A 190 9.58 -20.05 0.88
C TRP A 190 8.92 -21.35 1.32
N GLU A 191 9.02 -21.72 2.60
CA GLU A 191 8.31 -22.88 3.17
C GLU A 191 6.86 -22.55 3.47
N ASN A 192 6.57 -21.34 3.98
CA ASN A 192 5.21 -20.91 4.29
C ASN A 192 4.95 -19.45 3.86
N PRO A 193 4.76 -19.19 2.56
CA PRO A 193 4.52 -17.83 2.06
C PRO A 193 3.19 -17.25 2.56
N ASP A 194 2.22 -18.10 2.91
CA ASP A 194 0.91 -17.66 3.40
C ASP A 194 1.02 -16.94 4.74
N LYS A 195 1.83 -17.44 5.68
CA LYS A 195 2.04 -16.79 6.98
C LYS A 195 2.71 -15.42 6.84
N TRP A 196 3.75 -15.32 6.02
CA TRP A 196 4.47 -14.06 5.80
C TRP A 196 3.64 -13.02 5.05
N SER A 197 2.91 -13.46 4.01
CA SER A 197 1.95 -12.61 3.29
C SER A 197 0.84 -12.11 4.23
N ALA A 198 0.29 -12.99 5.08
CA ALA A 198 -0.73 -12.63 6.06
C ALA A 198 -0.20 -11.61 7.08
N LEU A 199 1.00 -11.82 7.63
CA LEU A 199 1.65 -10.84 8.52
C LEU A 199 1.74 -9.46 7.88
N PHE A 200 2.24 -9.39 6.64
CA PHE A 200 2.38 -8.11 5.94
C PHE A 200 1.03 -7.43 5.70
N ARG A 201 0.03 -8.19 5.24
CA ARG A 201 -1.34 -7.69 5.03
C ARG A 201 -2.00 -7.21 6.33
N LEU A 202 -1.75 -7.87 7.45
CA LEU A 202 -2.25 -7.44 8.76
C LEU A 202 -1.62 -6.12 9.18
N CYS A 203 -0.30 -5.95 9.00
CA CYS A 203 0.38 -4.69 9.27
C CYS A 203 -0.15 -3.54 8.40
N TYR A 204 -0.25 -3.77 7.09
CA TYR A 204 -0.88 -2.81 6.17
C TYR A 204 -2.32 -2.49 6.58
N SER A 205 -3.10 -3.49 6.97
CA SER A 205 -4.49 -3.29 7.38
C SER A 205 -4.60 -2.47 8.67
N HIS A 206 -3.66 -2.67 9.60
CA HIS A 206 -3.56 -1.93 10.84
C HIS A 206 -3.21 -0.45 10.60
N ASP A 207 -2.20 -0.18 9.75
CA ASP A 207 -1.64 1.16 9.59
C ASP A 207 -2.37 2.02 8.56
N ILE A 208 -2.89 1.41 7.49
CA ILE A 208 -3.50 2.11 6.36
C ILE A 208 -5.01 1.84 6.34
N ALA A 209 -5.41 0.58 6.16
CA ALA A 209 -6.80 0.26 5.85
C ALA A 209 -7.77 0.65 6.99
N LYS A 210 -7.38 0.38 8.24
CA LYS A 210 -8.15 0.75 9.43
C LYS A 210 -8.31 2.27 9.55
N LYS A 211 -7.23 3.03 9.34
CA LYS A 211 -7.27 4.50 9.44
C LYS A 211 -8.19 5.09 8.38
N VAL A 212 -7.99 4.72 7.11
CA VAL A 212 -8.81 5.21 5.99
C VAL A 212 -10.30 4.87 6.21
N ARG A 213 -10.62 3.63 6.60
CA ARG A 213 -12.04 3.26 6.87
C ARG A 213 -12.64 4.08 8.01
N THR A 214 -11.88 4.31 9.08
CA THR A 214 -12.33 5.11 10.22
C THR A 214 -12.59 6.55 9.81
N GLU A 215 -11.69 7.16 9.05
CA GLU A 215 -11.84 8.52 8.54
C GLU A 215 -13.04 8.65 7.59
N LEU A 216 -13.28 7.66 6.72
CA LEU A 216 -14.46 7.63 5.85
C LEU A 216 -15.76 7.50 6.67
N PHE A 217 -15.79 6.63 7.69
CA PHE A 217 -16.95 6.51 8.58
C PHE A 217 -17.27 7.81 9.34
N VAL A 218 -16.25 8.51 9.80
CA VAL A 218 -16.40 9.84 10.42
C VAL A 218 -16.92 10.84 9.39
N ALA A 219 -16.29 10.91 8.21
CA ALA A 219 -16.70 11.85 7.16
C ALA A 219 -18.13 11.63 6.65
N TRP A 220 -18.63 10.39 6.70
CA TRP A 220 -20.01 10.04 6.34
C TRP A 220 -21.01 10.17 7.50
N GLY A 221 -20.55 10.56 8.70
CA GLY A 221 -21.40 10.68 9.89
C GLY A 221 -21.94 9.35 10.41
N ILE A 222 -21.37 8.21 9.96
CA ILE A 222 -21.79 6.87 10.39
C ILE A 222 -21.42 6.66 11.86
N TYR A 223 -20.27 7.18 12.29
CA TYR A 223 -19.84 7.10 13.69
C TYR A 223 -20.83 7.80 14.62
N ASP A 224 -21.25 9.02 14.27
CA ASP A 224 -22.24 9.77 15.03
C ASP A 224 -23.61 9.07 15.03
N ALA A 225 -24.01 8.49 13.90
CA ALA A 225 -25.25 7.72 13.79
C ALA A 225 -25.26 6.47 14.70
N LEU A 226 -24.15 5.72 14.76
CA LEU A 226 -24.00 4.56 15.64
C LEU A 226 -24.00 4.95 17.11
N LYS A 227 -23.29 6.02 17.46
CA LYS A 227 -23.25 6.54 18.84
C LYS A 227 -24.63 6.97 19.33
N ASN A 228 -25.41 7.65 18.49
CA ASN A 228 -26.77 8.08 18.83
C ASN A 228 -27.75 6.90 18.96
N LEU A 229 -27.49 5.77 18.28
CA LEU A 229 -28.28 4.54 18.46
C LEU A 229 -28.00 3.87 19.81
N GLU A 230 -26.73 3.76 20.21
CA GLU A 230 -26.35 3.22 21.53
C GLU A 230 -26.88 4.10 22.69
N GLU A 231 -26.82 5.43 22.53
CA GLU A 231 -27.37 6.37 23.52
C GLU A 231 -28.92 6.37 23.54
N GLY A 232 -29.56 6.13 22.39
CA GLY A 232 -31.01 5.97 22.27
C GLY A 232 -31.55 4.72 22.99
N GLU A 233 -30.90 3.57 22.81
CA GLU A 233 -31.27 2.31 23.50
C GLU A 233 -31.07 2.37 25.03
N LEU A 234 -30.10 3.16 25.50
CA LEU A 234 -29.90 3.43 26.94
C LEU A 234 -30.94 4.39 27.53
N SER A 235 -31.58 5.22 26.70
CA SER A 235 -32.65 6.11 27.15
C SER A 235 -34.01 5.40 27.23
N GLU A 236 -34.32 4.49 26.30
CA GLU A 236 -35.58 3.71 26.31
C GLU A 236 -35.60 2.60 27.38
N SER A 237 -34.43 2.13 27.85
CA SER A 237 -34.35 1.15 28.94
C SER A 237 -34.50 1.74 30.35
N GLY A 238 -34.62 3.08 30.48
CA GLY A 238 -34.80 3.78 31.75
C GLY A 238 -36.26 4.11 32.14
N GLU A 239 -37.21 4.00 31.21
CA GLU A 239 -38.63 4.38 31.43
C GLU A 239 -39.54 3.16 31.63
N THR A 240 -39.25 2.28 32.58
CA THR A 240 -40.23 1.27 33.03
C THR A 240 -40.25 1.04 34.54
N VAL A 241 -40.27 2.07 35.38
CA VAL A 241 -40.84 1.94 36.74
C VAL A 241 -41.45 3.26 37.22
N SER A 242 -42.75 3.46 36.99
CA SER A 242 -43.65 4.04 38.00
C SER A 242 -45.10 3.80 37.59
N ALA A 243 -45.61 2.62 37.95
CA ALA A 243 -47.04 2.39 38.02
C ALA A 243 -47.47 2.59 39.48
N THR A 244 -48.27 3.62 39.72
CA THR A 244 -49.18 3.75 40.86
C THR A 244 -50.43 4.45 40.38
#